data_AF-A0A495R221-F1
#
_entry.id   AF-A0A495R221-F1
#
_cell.length_a   1.000
_cell.length_b   1.000
_cell.length_c   1.000
_cell.angle_alpha   90.00
_cell.angle_beta   90.00
_cell.angle_gamma   90.00
#
_symmetry.space_group_name_H-M   'P 1'
#
loop_
_entity.id
_entity.type
_entity.pdbx_description
1 polymer ?
#
loop_
_entity_poly.entity_id
_entity_poly.type
_entity_poly.pdbx_seq_one_letter_code
_entity_poly.pdbx_strand_id
1 'polypeptide(L)'
;MSLLSPYAPFFNWLLKWGQVLGALGSIILSGLLVWLYYQQYELLKIEQMPSLEVSDWEMNGDEITLYLSNFGEGLAKNLRLRTTVEFPTEDDVNMVSDSRSRDSVEVVTVEHNIHRYEEGEKLRERDIMGTERKVEFRGEPPFPDPNGQGYGNFQSGVGESLRHEVFEFCFWIDVVYETEFGEEKSVPVTVPGRWFDIEPEEGKKLFQTRPNEITYEYIFNKSAFASSRPDE
;
A
#
# COMPACT_ATOMS: atom_id res chain seq x y z
N MET A 1 -71.08 5.48 -46.55
CA MET A 1 -71.64 4.95 -45.29
C MET A 1 -70.53 4.15 -44.60
N SER A 2 -69.63 4.83 -43.90
CA SER A 2 -68.53 4.19 -43.17
C SER A 2 -69.03 3.76 -41.79
N LEU A 3 -69.15 2.45 -41.60
CA LEU A 3 -69.37 1.84 -40.29
C LEU A 3 -68.09 2.05 -39.45
N LEU A 4 -68.03 3.17 -38.73
CA LEU A 4 -67.04 3.37 -37.68
C LEU A 4 -67.34 2.35 -36.59
N SER A 5 -66.51 1.30 -36.53
CA SER A 5 -66.57 0.30 -35.48
C SER A 5 -66.49 1.00 -34.11
N PRO A 6 -67.48 0.83 -33.22
CA PRO A 6 -67.51 1.49 -31.91
C PRO A 6 -66.35 1.06 -30.99
N TYR A 7 -65.55 0.08 -31.42
CA TYR A 7 -64.39 -0.44 -30.71
C TYR A 7 -63.06 0.24 -31.10
N ALA A 8 -63.03 1.04 -32.18
CA ALA A 8 -61.85 1.80 -32.60
C ALA A 8 -61.19 2.66 -31.50
N PRO A 9 -61.93 3.39 -30.62
CA PRO A 9 -61.31 4.15 -29.53
C PRO A 9 -60.70 3.27 -28.44
N PHE A 10 -61.30 2.11 -28.15
CA PHE A 10 -60.77 1.15 -27.17
C PHE A 10 -59.47 0.51 -27.64
N PHE A 11 -59.40 0.06 -28.89
CA PHE A 11 -58.17 -0.50 -29.47
C PHE A 11 -57.05 0.54 -29.56
N ASN A 12 -57.35 1.80 -29.90
CA ASN A 12 -56.35 2.87 -29.90
C ASN A 12 -55.84 3.22 -28.50
N TRP A 13 -56.69 3.18 -27.47
CA TRP A 13 -56.28 3.33 -26.07
C TRP A 13 -55.36 2.19 -25.64
N LEU A 14 -55.73 0.93 -25.94
CA LEU A 14 -54.94 -0.26 -25.62
C LEU A 14 -53.56 -0.23 -26.31
N LEU A 15 -53.50 0.13 -27.59
CA LEU A 15 -52.25 0.21 -28.34
C LEU A 15 -51.30 1.31 -27.80
N LYS A 16 -51.85 2.45 -27.35
CA LYS A 16 -51.05 3.49 -26.67
C LYS A 16 -50.47 2.99 -25.35
N TRP A 17 -51.25 2.25 -24.56
CA TRP A 17 -50.74 1.65 -23.34
C TRP A 17 -49.73 0.54 -23.61
N GLY A 18 -49.86 -0.23 -24.69
CA GLY A 18 -48.86 -1.21 -25.11
C GLY A 18 -47.49 -0.58 -25.40
N GLN A 19 -47.46 0.60 -26.05
CA GLN A 19 -46.23 1.35 -26.29
C GLN A 19 -45.61 1.88 -24.98
N VAL A 20 -46.42 2.40 -24.07
CA VAL A 20 -45.96 2.89 -22.76
C VAL A 20 -45.45 1.75 -21.87
N LEU A 21 -46.17 0.64 -21.82
CA LEU A 21 -45.77 -0.56 -21.07
C LEU A 21 -44.51 -1.20 -21.65
N GLY A 22 -44.33 -1.17 -22.98
CA GLY A 22 -43.08 -1.61 -23.61
C GLY A 22 -41.89 -0.73 -23.23
N ALA A 23 -42.06 0.59 -23.26
CA ALA A 23 -41.02 1.53 -22.84
C ALA A 23 -40.68 1.41 -21.35
N LEU A 24 -41.69 1.31 -20.47
CA LEU A 24 -41.49 1.09 -19.03
C LEU A 24 -40.85 -0.26 -18.75
N GLY A 25 -41.29 -1.32 -19.44
CA GLY A 25 -40.70 -2.65 -19.33
C GLY A 25 -39.23 -2.65 -19.71
N SER A 26 -38.85 -1.94 -20.76
CA SER A 26 -37.44 -1.80 -21.16
C SER A 26 -36.62 -1.03 -20.11
N ILE A 27 -37.17 0.03 -19.50
CA ILE A 27 -36.46 0.79 -18.45
C ILE A 27 -36.25 -0.08 -17.21
N ILE A 28 -37.29 -0.80 -16.77
CA ILE A 28 -37.23 -1.71 -15.62
C ILE A 28 -36.23 -2.83 -15.90
N LEU A 29 -36.28 -3.43 -17.09
CA LEU A 29 -35.36 -4.51 -17.47
C LEU A 29 -33.90 -4.01 -17.50
N SER A 30 -33.64 -2.84 -18.08
CA SER A 30 -32.31 -2.24 -18.08
C SER A 30 -31.83 -1.96 -16.66
N GLY A 31 -32.71 -1.43 -15.79
CA GLY A 31 -32.38 -1.21 -14.37
C GLY A 31 -32.01 -2.50 -13.64
N LEU A 32 -32.79 -3.57 -13.86
CA LEU A 32 -32.50 -4.90 -13.28
C LEU A 32 -31.19 -5.49 -13.81
N LEU A 33 -30.89 -5.32 -15.11
CA LEU A 33 -29.63 -5.79 -15.69
C LEU A 33 -28.42 -5.06 -15.10
N VAL A 34 -28.51 -3.74 -14.93
CA VAL A 34 -27.43 -2.97 -14.27
C VAL A 34 -27.24 -3.44 -12.83
N TRP A 35 -28.33 -3.68 -12.11
CA TRP A 35 -28.26 -4.19 -10.73
C TRP A 35 -27.65 -5.59 -10.65
N LEU A 36 -28.05 -6.51 -11.53
CA LEU A 36 -27.46 -7.86 -11.60
C LEU A 36 -25.98 -7.82 -12.00
N TYR A 37 -25.63 -6.97 -12.97
CA TYR A 37 -24.24 -6.75 -13.37
C TYR A 37 -23.38 -6.29 -12.19
N TYR A 38 -23.89 -5.35 -11.39
CA TYR A 38 -23.21 -4.87 -10.20
C TYR A 38 -23.00 -6.00 -9.17
N GLN A 39 -24.01 -6.86 -8.94
CA GLN A 39 -23.84 -8.00 -8.04
C GLN A 39 -22.81 -9.01 -8.55
N GLN A 40 -22.80 -9.32 -9.86
CA GLN A 40 -21.80 -10.21 -10.44
C GLN A 40 -20.38 -9.64 -10.32
N TYR A 41 -20.23 -8.33 -10.53
CA TYR A 41 -18.95 -7.66 -10.37
C TYR A 41 -18.41 -7.76 -8.94
N GLU A 42 -19.24 -7.52 -7.92
CA GLU A 42 -18.82 -7.63 -6.52
C GLU A 42 -18.45 -9.07 -6.12
N LEU A 43 -19.17 -10.08 -6.64
CA LEU A 43 -18.83 -11.49 -6.41
C LEU A 43 -17.48 -11.86 -7.02
N LEU A 44 -17.25 -11.51 -8.28
CA LEU A 44 -15.97 -11.73 -8.96
C LEU A 44 -14.84 -11.01 -8.23
N LYS A 45 -15.10 -9.80 -7.72
CA LYS A 45 -14.13 -9.03 -6.97
C LYS A 45 -13.67 -9.75 -5.71
N ILE A 46 -14.60 -10.34 -4.95
CA ILE A 46 -14.29 -11.10 -3.75
C ILE A 46 -13.52 -12.39 -4.09
N GLU A 47 -13.95 -13.12 -5.11
CA GLU A 47 -13.30 -14.37 -5.54
C GLU A 47 -11.87 -14.12 -6.02
N GLN A 48 -11.63 -13.00 -6.71
CA GLN A 48 -10.32 -12.61 -7.26
C GLN A 48 -9.59 -11.61 -6.37
N MET A 49 -9.83 -11.61 -5.06
CA MET A 49 -9.00 -10.81 -4.16
C MET A 49 -7.66 -11.52 -3.88
N PRO A 50 -6.52 -10.84 -4.12
CA PRO A 50 -5.24 -11.31 -3.59
C PRO A 50 -5.23 -11.22 -2.06
N SER A 51 -4.47 -12.12 -1.43
CA SER A 51 -4.20 -12.12 0.01
C SER A 51 -2.72 -12.35 0.21
N LEU A 52 -1.97 -11.26 0.25
CA LEU A 52 -0.52 -11.32 0.39
C LEU A 52 -0.07 -11.45 1.83
N GLU A 53 0.96 -12.25 2.03
CA GLU A 53 1.66 -12.43 3.30
C GLU A 53 3.17 -12.42 3.05
N VAL A 54 3.89 -11.68 3.89
CA VAL A 54 5.36 -11.71 3.96
C VAL A 54 5.74 -12.90 4.83
N SER A 55 6.20 -13.98 4.21
CA SER A 55 6.56 -15.21 4.93
C SER A 55 7.90 -15.09 5.65
N ASP A 56 8.86 -14.41 5.03
CA ASP A 56 10.18 -14.18 5.58
C ASP A 56 10.83 -12.97 4.88
N TRP A 57 11.82 -12.36 5.53
CA TRP A 57 12.60 -11.28 4.94
C TRP A 57 14.01 -11.22 5.52
N GLU A 58 14.95 -10.82 4.68
CA GLU A 58 16.36 -10.66 5.04
C GLU A 58 16.85 -9.31 4.52
N MET A 59 17.65 -8.60 5.32
CA MET A 59 18.31 -7.37 4.90
C MET A 59 19.80 -7.62 4.75
N ASN A 60 20.37 -7.24 3.60
CA ASN A 60 21.81 -7.30 3.36
C ASN A 60 22.30 -5.94 2.85
N GLY A 61 22.88 -5.15 3.75
CA GLY A 61 23.22 -3.75 3.47
C GLY A 61 21.95 -2.93 3.23
N ASP A 62 21.82 -2.40 2.01
CA ASP A 62 20.66 -1.62 1.55
C ASP A 62 19.64 -2.44 0.75
N GLU A 63 19.93 -3.70 0.42
CA GLU A 63 18.99 -4.57 -0.31
C GLU A 63 18.17 -5.40 0.69
N ILE A 64 16.85 -5.40 0.52
CA ILE A 64 15.94 -6.30 1.20
C ILE A 64 15.55 -7.44 0.26
N THR A 65 15.62 -8.67 0.77
CA THR A 65 15.06 -9.87 0.14
C THR A 65 13.80 -10.26 0.88
N LEU A 66 12.72 -10.46 0.14
CA LEU A 66 11.38 -10.76 0.65
C LEU A 66 10.90 -12.08 0.07
N TYR A 67 10.28 -12.91 0.90
CA TYR A 67 9.59 -14.12 0.46
C TYR A 67 8.09 -13.92 0.61
N LEU A 68 7.41 -13.70 -0.51
CA LEU A 68 5.99 -13.37 -0.55
C LEU A 68 5.14 -14.57 -0.93
N SER A 69 3.98 -14.69 -0.30
CA SER A 69 2.98 -15.73 -0.59
C SER A 69 1.62 -15.08 -0.81
N ASN A 70 0.96 -15.40 -1.92
CA ASN A 70 -0.37 -14.88 -2.22
C ASN A 70 -1.46 -15.93 -1.99
N PHE A 71 -1.98 -16.01 -0.77
CA PHE A 71 -2.99 -16.98 -0.36
C PHE A 71 -4.35 -16.83 -1.03
N GLY A 72 -4.60 -15.69 -1.67
CA GLY A 72 -5.79 -15.45 -2.47
C GLY A 72 -5.67 -16.04 -3.87
N GLU A 73 -6.79 -16.01 -4.58
CA GLU A 73 -6.88 -16.41 -5.99
C GLU A 73 -6.61 -15.22 -6.94
N GLY A 74 -6.68 -13.98 -6.43
CA GLY A 74 -6.45 -12.77 -7.20
C GLY A 74 -4.98 -12.49 -7.49
N LEU A 75 -4.72 -11.74 -8.57
CA LEU A 75 -3.38 -11.25 -8.90
C LEU A 75 -3.05 -9.97 -8.13
N ALA A 76 -1.90 -9.96 -7.46
CA ALA A 76 -1.31 -8.75 -6.88
C ALA A 76 -0.26 -8.18 -7.84
N LYS A 77 -0.47 -6.92 -8.27
CA LYS A 77 0.29 -6.24 -9.32
C LYS A 77 1.13 -5.12 -8.74
N ASN A 78 2.15 -4.70 -9.50
CA ASN A 78 2.92 -3.50 -9.22
C ASN A 78 3.47 -3.46 -7.79
N LEU A 79 4.06 -4.59 -7.36
CA LEU A 79 4.63 -4.70 -6.02
C LEU A 79 5.73 -3.64 -5.83
N ARG A 80 5.63 -2.94 -4.70
CA ARG A 80 6.50 -1.84 -4.27
C ARG A 80 6.84 -2.01 -2.80
N LEU A 81 8.02 -1.55 -2.42
CA LEU A 81 8.36 -1.28 -1.03
C LEU A 81 7.95 0.14 -0.70
N ARG A 82 7.22 0.31 0.39
CA ARG A 82 6.90 1.59 0.99
C ARG A 82 7.65 1.71 2.30
N THR A 83 8.48 2.73 2.43
CA THR A 83 9.06 3.11 3.71
C THR A 83 8.34 4.35 4.19
N THR A 84 7.83 4.28 5.42
CA THR A 84 7.26 5.43 6.13
C THR A 84 8.17 5.77 7.30
N VAL A 85 8.52 7.05 7.41
CA VAL A 85 9.36 7.58 8.48
C VAL A 85 8.60 8.69 9.19
N GLU A 86 8.62 8.67 10.52
CA GLU A 86 8.11 9.71 11.38
C GLU A 86 9.28 10.46 12.02
N PHE A 87 9.33 11.76 11.80
CA PHE A 87 10.31 12.66 12.40
C PHE A 87 9.62 13.50 13.50
N PRO A 88 10.27 13.73 14.66
CA PRO A 88 9.71 14.59 15.69
C PRO A 88 9.74 16.05 15.23
N THR A 89 8.70 16.83 15.55
CA THR A 89 8.71 18.28 15.31
C THR A 89 9.46 19.03 16.42
N GLU A 90 10.04 20.20 16.11
CA GLU A 90 10.95 20.97 16.99
C GLU A 90 10.37 21.31 18.38
N ASP A 91 9.05 21.29 18.56
CA ASP A 91 8.39 21.66 19.81
C ASP A 91 8.43 20.55 20.90
N ASP A 92 8.83 19.31 20.58
CA ASP A 92 8.63 18.15 21.48
C ASP A 92 9.88 17.28 21.73
N VAL A 93 11.09 17.85 21.62
CA VAL A 93 12.41 17.18 21.82
C VAL A 93 12.64 16.60 23.25
N ASN A 94 11.62 16.48 24.09
CA ASN A 94 11.71 15.91 25.44
C ASN A 94 10.54 14.99 25.85
N MET A 95 9.69 14.54 24.93
CA MET A 95 8.58 13.63 25.28
C MET A 95 9.01 12.16 25.28
N VAL A 96 8.66 11.47 26.37
CA VAL A 96 8.84 10.02 26.55
C VAL A 96 8.13 9.24 25.42
N SER A 97 8.80 8.20 24.90
CA SER A 97 8.46 7.38 23.72
C SER A 97 7.00 6.96 23.55
N ASP A 98 6.23 6.87 24.63
CA ASP A 98 4.90 6.25 24.65
C ASP A 98 3.74 7.24 24.52
N SER A 99 3.98 8.56 24.46
CA SER A 99 2.90 9.58 24.50
C SER A 99 2.98 10.67 23.43
N ARG A 100 3.70 10.46 22.33
CA ARG A 100 3.72 11.46 21.25
C ARG A 100 2.35 11.54 20.56
N SER A 101 1.80 12.76 20.53
CA SER A 101 0.56 13.05 19.82
C SER A 101 0.81 12.93 18.32
N ARG A 102 -0.20 12.52 17.55
CA ARG A 102 -0.13 12.47 16.08
C ARG A 102 0.19 13.85 15.45
N ASP A 103 -0.04 14.92 16.19
CA ASP A 103 0.25 16.30 15.82
C ASP A 103 1.72 16.71 16.04
N SER A 104 2.54 15.87 16.69
CA SER A 104 3.95 16.17 17.04
C SER A 104 4.97 15.44 16.17
N VAL A 105 4.54 14.86 15.04
CA VAL A 105 5.41 14.14 14.10
C VAL A 105 5.11 14.53 12.66
N GLU A 106 6.17 14.67 11.87
CA GLU A 106 6.08 14.76 10.42
C GLU A 106 6.24 13.36 9.82
N VAL A 107 5.24 12.93 9.05
CA VAL A 107 5.22 11.60 8.42
C VAL A 107 5.58 11.72 6.95
N VAL A 108 6.68 11.11 6.55
CA VAL A 108 7.15 11.08 5.16
C VAL A 108 7.10 9.64 4.65
N THR A 109 6.47 9.45 3.48
CA THR A 109 6.32 8.13 2.86
C THR A 109 6.92 8.13 1.47
N VAL A 110 7.73 7.12 1.18
CA VAL A 110 8.38 6.94 -0.12
C VAL A 110 8.23 5.51 -0.59
N GLU A 111 8.06 5.33 -1.89
CA GLU A 111 7.93 4.03 -2.50
C GLU A 111 9.01 3.74 -3.54
N HIS A 112 9.45 2.49 -3.58
CA HIS A 112 10.37 1.99 -4.58
C HIS A 112 9.90 0.66 -5.12
N ASN A 113 10.16 0.38 -6.40
CA ASN A 113 9.74 -0.88 -7.00
C ASN A 113 10.59 -2.04 -6.49
N ILE A 114 9.95 -3.20 -6.33
CA ILE A 114 10.66 -4.47 -6.15
C ILE A 114 10.54 -5.34 -7.38
N HIS A 115 11.44 -6.30 -7.50
CA HIS A 115 11.52 -7.20 -8.64
C HIS A 115 11.49 -8.65 -8.19
N ARG A 116 10.79 -9.48 -8.94
CA ARG A 116 10.77 -10.93 -8.74
C ARG A 116 12.11 -11.54 -9.12
N TYR A 117 12.54 -12.54 -8.37
CA TYR A 117 13.73 -13.34 -8.66
C TYR A 117 13.36 -14.81 -8.77
N GLU A 118 13.93 -15.49 -9.76
CA GLU A 118 13.83 -16.94 -9.91
C GLU A 118 15.21 -17.51 -10.23
N GLU A 119 15.65 -18.52 -9.47
CA GLU A 119 16.97 -19.13 -9.62
C GLU A 119 18.14 -18.12 -9.58
N GLY A 120 17.94 -17.00 -8.89
CA GLY A 120 18.92 -15.91 -8.76
C GLY A 120 18.90 -14.89 -9.90
N GLU A 121 18.03 -15.04 -10.89
CA GLU A 121 17.88 -14.09 -12.00
C GLU A 121 16.77 -13.07 -11.73
N LYS A 122 17.06 -11.80 -11.99
CA LYS A 122 16.10 -10.70 -11.89
C LYS A 122 15.10 -10.77 -13.02
N LEU A 123 13.83 -10.98 -12.69
CA LEU A 123 12.74 -10.92 -13.64
C LEU A 123 12.21 -9.48 -13.77
N ARG A 124 11.60 -9.20 -14.92
CA ARG A 124 10.91 -7.90 -15.15
C ARG A 124 9.56 -7.84 -14.45
N GLU A 125 9.02 -9.00 -14.09
CA GLU A 125 7.74 -9.12 -13.42
C GLU A 125 7.82 -8.58 -12.00
N ARG A 126 6.76 -7.86 -11.63
CA ARG A 126 6.59 -7.26 -10.30
C ARG A 126 5.24 -7.66 -9.73
N ASP A 127 4.74 -8.80 -10.19
CA ASP A 127 3.41 -9.29 -9.90
C ASP A 127 3.55 -10.70 -9.31
N ILE A 128 2.57 -11.08 -8.51
CA ILE A 128 2.47 -12.41 -7.90
C ILE A 128 1.07 -12.95 -8.13
N MET A 129 1.00 -14.07 -8.82
CA MET A 129 -0.24 -14.73 -9.19
C MET A 129 -0.91 -15.31 -7.95
N GLY A 130 -2.23 -15.49 -8.04
CA GLY A 130 -2.97 -16.22 -7.03
C GLY A 130 -2.36 -17.58 -6.79
N THR A 131 -2.39 -18.04 -5.53
CA THR A 131 -1.85 -19.34 -5.08
C THR A 131 -0.32 -19.50 -5.13
N GLU A 132 0.44 -18.53 -5.66
CA GLU A 132 1.91 -18.58 -5.59
C GLU A 132 2.41 -18.45 -4.14
N ARG A 133 3.50 -19.16 -3.81
CA ARG A 133 4.03 -19.27 -2.45
C ARG A 133 5.53 -19.08 -2.45
N LYS A 134 6.03 -18.38 -1.43
CA LYS A 134 7.46 -18.14 -1.20
C LYS A 134 8.19 -17.66 -2.45
N VAL A 135 7.57 -16.76 -3.19
CA VAL A 135 8.17 -16.12 -4.35
C VAL A 135 9.15 -15.06 -3.84
N GLU A 136 10.36 -15.10 -4.36
CA GLU A 136 11.42 -14.19 -3.96
C GLU A 136 11.29 -12.84 -4.67
N PHE A 137 11.33 -11.76 -3.90
CA PHE A 137 11.41 -10.40 -4.39
C PHE A 137 12.59 -9.69 -3.75
N ARG A 138 13.26 -8.83 -4.51
CA ARG A 138 14.32 -7.97 -3.97
C ARG A 138 14.15 -6.53 -4.41
N GLY A 139 14.62 -5.62 -3.57
CA GLY A 139 14.76 -4.20 -3.87
C GLY A 139 15.45 -3.45 -2.75
N GLU A 140 15.57 -2.14 -2.93
CA GLU A 140 16.18 -1.26 -1.94
C GLU A 140 15.06 -0.46 -1.26
N PRO A 141 14.87 -0.60 0.07
CA PRO A 141 13.93 0.23 0.79
C PRO A 141 14.35 1.70 0.66
N PRO A 142 13.51 2.56 0.09
CA PRO A 142 13.85 3.98 -0.01
C PRO A 142 13.83 4.57 1.40
N PHE A 143 14.66 5.56 1.67
CA PHE A 143 14.60 6.31 2.93
C PHE A 143 14.47 7.80 2.61
N PRO A 144 13.40 8.47 3.09
CA PRO A 144 13.17 9.88 2.82
C PRO A 144 14.21 10.77 3.49
N ASP A 145 14.53 11.87 2.82
CA ASP A 145 15.18 13.02 3.46
C ASP A 145 14.18 13.66 4.46
N PRO A 146 14.60 14.00 5.70
CA PRO A 146 13.74 14.71 6.66
C PRO A 146 13.19 16.03 6.15
N ASN A 147 13.82 16.67 5.16
CA ASN A 147 13.32 17.91 4.54
C ASN A 147 12.38 17.67 3.35
N GLY A 148 12.06 16.41 3.02
CA GLY A 148 11.20 16.04 1.91
C GLY A 148 11.75 16.35 0.51
N GLN A 149 13.05 16.67 0.38
CA GLN A 149 13.66 17.07 -0.90
C GLN A 149 14.09 15.90 -1.79
N GLY A 150 13.93 14.66 -1.32
CA GLY A 150 14.29 13.46 -2.07
C GLY A 150 14.27 12.21 -1.20
N TYR A 151 14.81 11.13 -1.75
CA TYR A 151 15.05 9.89 -1.03
C TYR A 151 16.35 9.27 -1.51
N GLY A 152 17.00 8.53 -0.59
CA GLY A 152 18.16 7.70 -0.88
C GLY A 152 17.84 6.23 -0.60
N ASN A 153 18.87 5.40 -0.71
CA ASN A 153 18.85 4.09 -0.05
C ASN A 153 18.90 4.28 1.47
N PHE A 154 18.67 3.20 2.23
CA PHE A 154 18.57 3.25 3.68
C PHE A 154 19.79 3.92 4.34
N GLN A 155 20.99 3.43 4.05
CA GLN A 155 22.22 3.96 4.61
C GLN A 155 22.41 5.45 4.34
N SER A 156 22.18 5.89 3.09
CA SER A 156 22.34 7.30 2.72
C SER A 156 21.28 8.18 3.35
N GLY A 157 20.01 7.74 3.38
CA GLY A 157 18.92 8.52 3.96
C GLY A 157 19.05 8.71 5.47
N VAL A 158 19.47 7.67 6.21
CA VAL A 158 19.79 7.80 7.64
C VAL A 158 21.02 8.69 7.83
N GLY A 159 22.05 8.54 6.98
CA GLY A 159 23.24 9.39 7.01
C GLY A 159 22.93 10.88 6.84
N GLU A 160 22.07 11.23 5.88
CA GLU A 160 21.62 12.62 5.68
C GLU A 160 20.72 13.09 6.82
N SER A 161 19.88 12.23 7.40
CA SER A 161 19.10 12.57 8.60
C SER A 161 20.01 13.00 9.75
N LEU A 162 21.06 12.21 10.05
CA LEU A 162 22.05 12.53 11.07
C LEU A 162 22.84 13.81 10.75
N ARG A 163 23.08 14.08 9.46
CA ARG A 163 23.75 15.31 8.99
C ARG A 163 22.90 16.55 9.23
N HIS A 164 21.59 16.42 9.13
CA HIS A 164 20.60 17.45 9.45
C HIS A 164 20.29 17.54 10.96
N GLU A 165 21.10 16.91 11.81
CA GLU A 165 20.93 16.86 13.26
C GLU A 165 19.61 16.22 13.71
N VAL A 166 19.05 15.34 12.86
CA VAL A 166 17.91 14.49 13.21
C VAL A 166 18.46 13.19 13.80
N PHE A 167 18.48 13.12 15.12
CA PHE A 167 18.97 11.97 15.88
C PHE A 167 17.88 11.05 16.40
N GLU A 168 16.63 11.43 16.16
CA GLU A 168 15.47 10.68 16.59
C GLU A 168 14.48 10.54 15.44
N PHE A 169 14.09 9.30 15.12
CA PHE A 169 13.06 9.01 14.12
C PHE A 169 12.49 7.61 14.33
N CYS A 170 11.29 7.40 13.82
CA CYS A 170 10.63 6.09 13.77
C CYS A 170 10.44 5.72 12.30
N PHE A 171 10.60 4.44 11.94
CA PHE A 171 10.32 4.01 10.57
C PHE A 171 9.79 2.59 10.50
N TRP A 172 9.07 2.30 9.44
CA TRP A 172 8.66 0.95 9.07
C TRP A 172 8.57 0.79 7.55
N ILE A 173 8.62 -0.46 7.13
CA ILE A 173 8.59 -0.91 5.75
C ILE A 173 7.38 -1.81 5.54
N ASP A 174 6.61 -1.51 4.49
CA ASP A 174 5.48 -2.28 3.99
C ASP A 174 5.71 -2.69 2.53
N VAL A 175 5.15 -3.84 2.13
CA VAL A 175 4.95 -4.17 0.72
C VAL A 175 3.60 -3.62 0.29
N VAL A 176 3.59 -2.80 -0.74
CA VAL A 176 2.39 -2.23 -1.35
C VAL A 176 2.14 -2.90 -2.68
N TYR A 177 0.88 -3.18 -2.98
CA TYR A 177 0.47 -3.83 -4.22
C TYR A 177 -0.89 -3.33 -4.67
N GLU A 178 -1.15 -3.47 -5.96
CA GLU A 178 -2.41 -3.14 -6.59
C GLU A 178 -3.19 -4.44 -6.89
N THR A 179 -4.48 -4.46 -6.59
CA THR A 179 -5.37 -5.56 -6.99
C THR A 179 -5.74 -5.45 -8.47
N GLU A 180 -6.35 -6.50 -9.03
CA GLU A 180 -6.85 -6.44 -10.43
C GLU A 180 -7.92 -5.38 -10.67
N PHE A 181 -8.54 -4.88 -9.60
CA PHE A 181 -9.59 -3.87 -9.64
C PHE A 181 -9.08 -2.45 -9.37
N GLY A 182 -7.76 -2.26 -9.28
CA GLY A 182 -7.13 -0.95 -9.06
C GLY A 182 -7.12 -0.48 -7.60
N GLU A 183 -7.52 -1.34 -6.66
CA GLU A 183 -7.38 -1.03 -5.23
C GLU A 183 -5.95 -1.24 -4.78
N GLU A 184 -5.39 -0.27 -4.07
CA GLU A 184 -4.08 -0.39 -3.43
C GLU A 184 -4.22 -0.99 -2.03
N LYS A 185 -3.36 -1.94 -1.70
CA LYS A 185 -3.28 -2.59 -0.39
C LYS A 185 -1.83 -2.68 0.05
N SER A 186 -1.62 -2.86 1.35
CA SER A 186 -0.28 -3.05 1.92
C SER A 186 -0.23 -4.24 2.87
N VAL A 187 0.96 -4.81 3.02
CA VAL A 187 1.29 -5.86 4.00
C VAL A 187 2.57 -5.43 4.72
N PRO A 188 2.61 -5.53 6.05
CA PRO A 188 3.80 -5.14 6.79
C PRO A 188 4.96 -6.11 6.58
N VAL A 189 6.14 -5.57 6.31
CA VAL A 189 7.41 -6.34 6.34
C VAL A 189 8.00 -6.31 7.73
N THR A 190 8.08 -5.10 8.28
CA THR A 190 8.66 -4.85 9.60
C THR A 190 7.56 -4.57 10.60
N VAL A 191 7.80 -4.93 11.87
CA VAL A 191 6.89 -4.57 12.96
C VAL A 191 6.84 -3.03 13.12
N PRO A 192 5.71 -2.49 13.59
CA PRO A 192 5.57 -1.06 13.80
C PRO A 192 6.68 -0.46 14.67
N GLY A 193 7.16 0.69 14.21
CA GLY A 193 7.89 1.74 14.90
C GLY A 193 8.58 1.41 16.21
N ARG A 194 9.88 1.15 16.13
CA ARG A 194 10.77 1.43 17.26
C ARG A 194 11.40 2.79 17.01
N TRP A 195 11.32 3.68 17.98
CA TRP A 195 12.01 4.97 17.90
C TRP A 195 13.51 4.73 17.95
N PHE A 196 14.18 4.99 16.84
CA PHE A 196 15.62 5.18 16.86
C PHE A 196 15.90 6.48 17.59
N ASP A 197 16.70 6.40 18.64
CA ASP A 197 17.18 7.54 19.41
C ASP A 197 18.68 7.31 19.68
N ILE A 198 19.48 8.30 19.29
CA ILE A 198 20.92 8.26 19.47
C ILE A 198 21.42 9.59 20.01
N GLU A 199 22.37 9.54 20.93
CA GLU A 199 23.00 10.76 21.43
C GLU A 199 23.63 11.56 20.27
N PRO A 200 23.45 12.89 20.20
CA PRO A 200 23.94 13.71 19.10
C PRO A 200 25.44 13.55 18.80
N GLU A 201 26.27 13.36 19.82
CA GLU A 201 27.71 13.11 19.64
C GLU A 201 28.00 11.75 18.99
N GLU A 202 27.24 10.72 19.37
CA GLU A 202 27.35 9.38 18.80
C GLU A 202 26.83 9.38 17.35
N GLY A 203 25.69 10.03 17.07
CA GLY A 203 25.15 10.21 15.72
C GLY A 203 26.10 10.97 14.79
N LYS A 204 26.70 12.08 15.25
CA LYS A 204 27.72 12.82 14.49
C LYS A 204 28.92 11.95 14.16
N LYS A 205 29.40 11.17 15.12
CA LYS A 205 30.52 10.23 14.91
C LYS A 205 30.17 9.13 13.93
N LEU A 206 28.96 8.59 14.01
CA LEU A 206 28.46 7.51 13.15
C LEU A 206 28.50 7.95 11.67
N PHE A 207 27.90 9.10 11.35
CA PHE A 207 27.91 9.64 9.99
C PHE A 207 29.31 10.08 9.51
N GLN A 208 30.12 10.73 10.37
CA GLN A 208 31.41 11.31 9.94
C GLN A 208 32.55 10.29 9.82
N THR A 209 32.57 9.28 10.70
CA THR A 209 33.73 8.39 10.84
C THR A 209 33.43 6.93 10.57
N ARG A 210 32.16 6.54 10.63
CA ARG A 210 31.71 5.14 10.54
C ARG A 210 30.44 5.01 9.68
N PRO A 211 30.36 5.62 8.49
CA PRO A 211 29.13 5.59 7.70
C PRO A 211 28.70 4.17 7.33
N ASN A 212 29.65 3.23 7.23
CA ASN A 212 29.39 1.82 6.94
C ASN A 212 28.75 1.05 8.11
N GLU A 213 28.74 1.62 9.32
CA GLU A 213 28.04 1.05 10.49
C GLU A 213 26.55 1.43 10.49
N ILE A 214 26.10 2.33 9.60
CA ILE A 214 24.68 2.69 9.42
C ILE A 214 23.98 1.59 8.63
N THR A 215 23.60 0.52 9.33
CA THR A 215 22.83 -0.58 8.77
C THR A 215 21.45 -0.65 9.39
N TYR A 216 20.50 -1.29 8.71
CA TYR A 216 19.16 -1.54 9.27
C TYR A 216 19.24 -2.23 10.63
N GLU A 217 20.09 -3.27 10.74
CA GLU A 217 20.29 -4.02 11.99
C GLU A 217 20.81 -3.12 13.13
N TYR A 218 21.75 -2.23 12.83
CA TYR A 218 22.27 -1.30 13.84
C TYR A 218 21.17 -0.39 14.36
N ILE A 219 20.43 0.25 13.46
CA ILE A 219 19.33 1.16 13.79
C ILE A 219 18.26 0.40 14.59
N PHE A 220 17.79 -0.74 14.09
CA PHE A 220 16.75 -1.56 14.73
C PHE A 220 17.12 -2.02 16.15
N ASN A 221 18.40 -2.35 16.38
CA ASN A 221 18.90 -2.76 17.70
C ASN A 221 19.07 -1.59 18.67
N LYS A 222 19.29 -0.38 18.17
CA LYS A 222 19.39 0.84 18.98
C LYS A 222 18.03 1.44 19.32
N SER A 223 16.98 1.11 18.56
CA SER A 223 15.66 1.67 18.78
C SER A 223 14.97 1.11 20.04
N ALA A 224 14.41 2.00 20.86
CA ALA A 224 13.63 1.66 22.06
C ALA A 224 12.22 1.13 21.71
N PHE A 225 11.59 0.36 22.61
CA PHE A 225 10.37 -0.41 22.33
C PHE A 225 9.13 0.44 22.01
N ALA A 226 8.50 0.09 20.87
CA ALA A 226 7.11 0.19 20.39
C ALA A 226 6.33 1.51 20.50
N SER A 227 6.20 2.22 19.37
CA SER A 227 5.01 3.01 19.02
C SER A 227 4.00 2.17 18.24
N SER A 228 2.70 2.42 18.46
CA SER A 228 1.61 1.80 17.69
C SER A 228 1.49 2.41 16.30
N ARG A 229 1.06 1.64 15.29
CA ARG A 229 0.79 2.18 13.95
C ARG A 229 -0.27 3.28 14.03
N PRO A 230 -0.18 4.32 13.19
CA PRO A 230 -1.20 5.35 13.13
C PRO A 230 -2.62 4.82 12.80
N ASP A 231 -2.75 3.65 12.17
CA ASP A 231 -4.03 3.16 11.62
C ASP A 231 -4.50 1.78 12.15
N GLU A 232 -4.00 1.32 13.31
CA GLU A 232 -4.58 0.19 14.06
C GLU A 232 -5.36 0.63 15.30
#